data_AF-A0A758BX03-F1
#
_entry.id   AF-A0A758BX03-F1
#
_cell.length_a   1.000
_cell.length_b   1.000
_cell.length_c   1.000
_cell.angle_alpha   90.00
_cell.angle_beta   90.00
_cell.angle_gamma   90.00
#
_symmetry.space_group_name_H-M   'P 1'
#
loop_
_entity.id
_entity.type
_entity.pdbx_description
1 polymer ?
#
loop_
_entity_poly.entity_id
_entity_poly.type
_entity_poly.pdbx_seq_one_letter_code
_entity_poly.pdbx_strand_id
1 'polypeptide(L)'
;MAFCRDTKITGEGCTHVNQCSSLFEIALAALTAEPVAWTDAEELRDLRTVGFCEMFTVEPVSKDADMYRVIPLYTDSPVPERERIRREHAEWSDATFGGVGPVGPLKHLSKEALEAAAEPDDLSEWADMQFLLWDAQRRAGISDGKITAAMVDKLKVNKQREWPEPKDGEPRLHIKEQPAPVVPEEMPKGLAGQIVSLLAHNIGDKFLAQ
;
A
#
# COMPACT_ATOMS: atom_id res chain seq x y z
N MET A 1 -14.11 10.89 -22.70
CA MET A 1 -14.99 9.92 -23.39
C MET A 1 -14.96 9.97 -24.94
N ALA A 2 -14.30 10.93 -25.61
CA ALA A 2 -14.28 10.97 -27.09
C ALA A 2 -13.16 10.14 -27.75
N PHE A 3 -12.11 9.80 -27.00
CA PHE A 3 -10.89 9.17 -27.57
C PHE A 3 -11.08 7.71 -27.99
N CYS A 4 -11.99 6.95 -27.35
CA CYS A 4 -12.12 5.51 -27.60
C CYS A 4 -13.15 5.12 -28.67
N ARG A 5 -13.96 6.06 -29.20
CA ARG A 5 -15.07 5.70 -30.09
C ARG A 5 -14.67 5.38 -31.53
N ASP A 6 -13.53 5.90 -32.01
CA ASP A 6 -13.18 5.85 -33.43
C ASP A 6 -12.03 4.88 -33.76
N THR A 7 -11.44 4.22 -32.76
CA THR A 7 -10.33 3.29 -32.97
C THR A 7 -10.88 1.89 -33.26
N LYS A 8 -10.73 1.42 -34.51
CA LYS A 8 -11.08 0.04 -34.90
C LYS A 8 -10.06 -0.94 -34.32
N ILE A 9 -10.31 -1.41 -33.10
CA ILE A 9 -9.51 -2.47 -32.47
C ILE A 9 -10.22 -3.81 -32.73
N THR A 10 -9.52 -4.78 -33.33
CA THR A 10 -10.05 -6.11 -33.66
C THR A 10 -9.24 -7.21 -32.98
N GLY A 11 -9.88 -8.33 -32.63
CA GLY A 11 -9.23 -9.46 -31.96
C GLY A 11 -9.13 -9.27 -30.43
N GLU A 12 -8.12 -9.88 -29.81
CA GLU A 12 -7.85 -9.84 -28.36
C GLU A 12 -7.77 -8.42 -27.78
N GLY A 13 -7.35 -7.42 -28.59
CA GLY A 13 -7.33 -6.01 -28.19
C GLY A 13 -8.71 -5.42 -27.91
N CYS A 14 -9.78 -5.91 -28.54
CA CYS A 14 -11.15 -5.45 -28.25
C CYS A 14 -11.64 -6.02 -26.92
N THR A 15 -11.23 -7.24 -26.58
CA THR A 15 -11.53 -7.88 -25.29
C THR A 15 -10.86 -7.12 -24.14
N HIS A 16 -9.58 -6.76 -24.29
CA HIS A 16 -8.85 -5.95 -23.29
C HIS A 16 -9.46 -4.56 -23.12
N VAL A 17 -9.79 -3.85 -24.21
CA VAL A 17 -10.40 -2.51 -24.13
C VAL A 17 -11.79 -2.55 -23.51
N ASN A 18 -12.59 -3.58 -23.80
CA ASN A 18 -13.90 -3.75 -23.16
C ASN A 18 -13.77 -4.13 -21.68
N GLN A 19 -12.78 -4.94 -21.30
CA GLN A 19 -12.48 -5.23 -19.89
C GLN A 19 -12.04 -3.96 -19.16
N CYS A 20 -11.09 -3.19 -19.70
CA CYS A 20 -10.69 -1.90 -19.13
C CYS A 20 -11.87 -0.91 -19.04
N SER A 21 -12.71 -0.81 -20.07
CA SER A 21 -13.91 0.04 -20.05
C SER A 21 -14.90 -0.41 -18.97
N SER A 22 -15.11 -1.72 -18.79
CA SER A 22 -15.99 -2.25 -17.74
C SER A 22 -15.43 -1.98 -16.33
N LEU A 23 -14.11 -2.09 -16.15
CA LEU A 23 -13.42 -1.76 -14.90
C LEU A 23 -13.55 -0.28 -14.55
N PHE A 24 -13.45 0.61 -15.54
CA PHE A 24 -13.64 2.05 -15.35
C PHE A 24 -15.08 2.43 -15.02
N GLU A 25 -16.07 1.84 -15.70
CA GLU A 25 -17.49 2.09 -15.42
C GLU A 25 -17.86 1.61 -14.01
N ILE A 26 -17.35 0.46 -13.56
CA ILE A 26 -17.60 -0.05 -12.20
C ILE A 26 -16.89 0.82 -11.15
N ALA A 27 -15.63 1.22 -11.39
CA ALA A 27 -14.89 2.08 -10.48
C ALA A 27 -15.52 3.48 -10.38
N LEU A 28 -16.00 4.03 -11.50
CA LEU A 28 -16.72 5.30 -11.52
C LEU A 28 -18.06 5.17 -10.80
N ALA A 29 -18.84 4.12 -11.09
CA ALA A 29 -20.11 3.85 -10.42
C ALA A 29 -19.94 3.68 -8.89
N ALA A 30 -18.84 3.08 -8.45
CA ALA A 30 -18.49 2.98 -7.03
C ALA A 30 -18.13 4.33 -6.38
N LEU A 31 -17.51 5.24 -7.13
CA LEU A 31 -17.11 6.57 -6.66
C LEU A 31 -18.26 7.59 -6.73
N THR A 32 -19.25 7.35 -7.59
CA THR A 32 -20.43 8.22 -7.79
C THR A 32 -21.72 7.61 -7.27
N ALA A 33 -21.66 6.49 -6.54
CA ALA A 33 -22.84 5.87 -5.98
C ALA A 33 -23.52 6.85 -5.02
N GLU A 34 -24.77 7.19 -5.30
CA GLU A 34 -25.59 7.95 -4.37
C GLU A 34 -26.21 6.99 -3.34
N PRO A 35 -26.26 7.37 -2.06
CA PRO A 35 -26.94 6.56 -1.06
C PRO A 35 -28.43 6.46 -1.41
N VAL A 36 -29.02 5.29 -1.18
CA VAL A 36 -30.46 5.06 -1.39
C VAL A 36 -31.27 5.28 -0.11
N ALA A 37 -30.60 5.19 1.03
CA ALA A 37 -31.17 5.42 2.36
C ALA A 37 -30.05 5.82 3.31
N TRP A 38 -30.42 6.18 4.54
CA TRP A 38 -29.48 6.29 5.64
C TRP A 38 -30.06 5.68 6.91
N THR A 39 -29.20 5.39 7.87
CA THR A 39 -29.54 4.91 9.21
C THR A 39 -28.59 5.54 10.22
N ASP A 40 -28.66 5.18 11.50
CA ASP A 40 -27.71 5.65 12.50
C ASP A 40 -27.17 4.52 13.37
N ALA A 41 -26.23 4.87 14.27
CA ALA A 41 -25.57 3.89 15.12
C ALA A 41 -26.50 3.27 16.18
N GLU A 42 -27.61 3.90 16.54
CA GLU A 42 -28.61 3.38 17.47
C GLU A 42 -29.49 2.34 16.79
N GLU A 43 -30.00 2.66 15.61
CA GLU A 43 -30.75 1.75 14.76
C GLU A 43 -29.94 0.49 14.40
N LEU A 44 -28.64 0.62 14.12
CA LEU A 44 -27.78 -0.55 13.90
C LEU A 44 -27.53 -1.39 15.16
N ARG A 45 -27.63 -0.80 16.36
CA ARG A 45 -27.58 -1.57 17.62
C ARG A 45 -28.88 -2.34 17.80
N ASP A 46 -30.01 -1.72 17.52
CA ASP A 46 -31.34 -2.33 17.63
C ASP A 46 -31.52 -3.47 16.61
N LEU A 47 -31.00 -3.30 15.38
CA LEU A 47 -30.96 -4.39 14.40
C LEU A 47 -30.27 -5.64 14.95
N ARG A 48 -29.17 -5.45 15.69
CA ARG A 48 -28.40 -6.55 16.26
C ARG A 48 -29.10 -7.21 17.46
N THR A 49 -29.81 -6.43 18.27
CA THR A 49 -30.41 -6.92 19.53
C THR A 49 -31.81 -7.47 19.33
N VAL A 50 -32.63 -6.83 18.50
CA VAL A 50 -34.06 -7.13 18.33
C VAL A 50 -34.43 -7.49 16.89
N GLY A 51 -33.48 -7.43 15.94
CA GLY A 51 -33.71 -7.82 14.54
C GLY A 51 -34.50 -6.78 13.74
N PHE A 52 -34.62 -5.56 14.24
CA PHE A 52 -35.38 -4.47 13.65
C PHE A 52 -34.58 -3.18 13.70
N CYS A 53 -34.65 -2.38 12.63
CA CYS A 53 -34.13 -1.02 12.60
C CYS A 53 -34.88 -0.15 11.58
N GLU A 54 -34.84 1.15 11.81
CA GLU A 54 -35.36 2.16 10.90
C GLU A 54 -34.33 2.54 9.84
N MET A 55 -34.84 2.73 8.62
CA MET A 55 -34.10 3.25 7.48
C MET A 55 -34.83 4.50 7.00
N PHE A 56 -34.06 5.55 6.75
CA PHE A 56 -34.59 6.86 6.42
C PHE A 56 -34.26 7.23 4.97
N THR A 57 -35.15 8.00 4.35
CA THR A 57 -34.98 8.51 2.99
C THR A 57 -33.85 9.54 2.93
N VAL A 58 -33.07 9.52 1.85
CA VAL A 58 -31.94 10.45 1.64
C VAL A 58 -32.34 11.91 1.49
N GLU A 59 -33.54 12.21 0.97
CA GLU A 59 -34.05 13.58 0.92
C GLU A 59 -35.59 13.69 1.15
N PRO A 60 -36.05 14.70 1.91
CA PRO A 60 -35.25 15.54 2.80
C PRO A 60 -34.89 14.78 4.09
N VAL A 61 -33.62 14.86 4.52
CA VAL A 61 -33.23 14.51 5.88
C VAL A 61 -34.10 15.36 6.84
N SER A 62 -34.78 14.71 7.78
CA SER A 62 -35.63 15.40 8.75
C SER A 62 -34.90 16.60 9.35
N LYS A 63 -35.57 17.75 9.47
CA LYS A 63 -35.01 18.99 10.04
C LYS A 63 -34.42 18.80 11.46
N ASP A 64 -34.85 17.74 12.14
CA ASP A 64 -34.47 17.39 13.50
C ASP A 64 -33.39 16.29 13.55
N ALA A 65 -32.94 15.77 12.40
CA ALA A 65 -31.89 14.76 12.34
C ALA A 65 -30.51 15.39 12.57
N ASP A 66 -29.78 14.83 13.53
CA ASP A 66 -28.38 15.15 13.76
C ASP A 66 -27.54 14.62 12.58
N MET A 67 -27.13 15.51 11.68
CA MET A 67 -26.35 15.16 10.48
C MET A 67 -25.04 14.44 10.80
N TYR A 68 -24.51 14.57 12.04
CA TYR A 68 -23.31 13.85 12.47
C TYR A 68 -23.57 12.38 12.84
N ARG A 69 -24.82 11.93 12.86
CA ARG A 69 -25.22 10.54 13.16
C ARG A 69 -25.62 9.73 11.93
N VAL A 70 -25.58 10.34 10.74
CA VAL A 70 -26.04 9.74 9.48
C VAL A 70 -25.02 8.72 8.96
N ILE A 71 -25.46 7.48 8.79
CA ILE A 71 -24.73 6.40 8.12
C ILE A 71 -25.41 6.13 6.78
N PRO A 72 -24.78 6.50 5.64
CA PRO A 72 -25.36 6.28 4.31
C PRO A 72 -25.38 4.79 3.95
N LEU A 73 -26.48 4.35 3.35
CA LEU A 73 -26.71 2.99 2.87
C LEU A 73 -26.78 3.02 1.34
N TYR A 74 -26.05 2.10 0.70
CA TYR A 74 -25.96 1.97 -0.75
C TYR A 74 -26.54 0.62 -1.17
N THR A 75 -27.17 0.55 -2.35
CA THR A 75 -27.68 -0.73 -2.91
C THR A 75 -26.56 -1.69 -3.24
N ASP A 76 -25.39 -1.16 -3.61
CA ASP A 76 -24.19 -1.93 -3.91
C ASP A 76 -23.02 -1.41 -3.08
N SER A 77 -22.28 -2.33 -2.47
CA SER A 77 -20.93 -2.03 -2.00
C SER A 77 -19.99 -1.98 -3.20
N PRO A 78 -18.99 -1.07 -3.28
CA PRO A 78 -17.93 -1.12 -4.29
C PRO A 78 -17.03 -2.38 -4.23
N VAL A 79 -17.10 -3.10 -3.10
CA VAL A 79 -16.17 -4.17 -2.72
C VAL A 79 -16.36 -5.53 -3.44
N PRO A 80 -17.53 -5.95 -3.96
CA PRO A 80 -17.76 -7.29 -4.51
C PRO A 80 -16.87 -7.64 -5.72
N GLU A 81 -16.66 -6.70 -6.64
CA GLU A 81 -15.91 -6.96 -7.87
C GLU A 81 -14.41 -7.10 -7.61
N ARG A 82 -13.84 -6.17 -6.83
CA ARG A 82 -12.42 -6.21 -6.45
C ARG A 82 -12.07 -7.46 -5.64
N GLU A 83 -12.98 -7.88 -4.76
CA GLU A 83 -12.79 -9.11 -3.99
C GLU A 83 -12.98 -10.37 -4.84
N ARG A 84 -13.89 -10.35 -5.83
CA ARG A 84 -14.00 -11.42 -6.82
C ARG A 84 -12.71 -11.58 -7.61
N ILE A 85 -12.21 -10.51 -8.21
CA ILE A 85 -10.96 -10.49 -8.99
C ILE A 85 -9.79 -10.98 -8.15
N ARG A 86 -9.67 -10.51 -6.90
CA ARG A 86 -8.61 -10.94 -5.97
C ARG A 86 -8.65 -12.44 -5.69
N ARG A 87 -9.84 -13.02 -5.50
CA ARG A 87 -10.01 -14.46 -5.27
C ARG A 87 -9.69 -15.28 -6.52
N GLU A 88 -10.20 -14.88 -7.68
CA GLU A 88 -9.91 -15.54 -8.96
C GLU A 88 -8.41 -15.52 -9.26
N HIS A 89 -7.74 -14.37 -9.03
CA HIS A 89 -6.29 -14.27 -9.15
C HIS A 89 -5.55 -15.22 -8.20
N ALA A 90 -5.99 -15.33 -6.94
CA ALA A 90 -5.38 -16.24 -5.98
C ALA A 90 -5.51 -17.71 -6.40
N GLU A 91 -6.70 -18.11 -6.87
CA GLU A 91 -6.97 -19.47 -7.37
C GLU A 91 -6.09 -19.79 -8.59
N TRP A 92 -6.02 -18.88 -9.56
CA TRP A 92 -5.15 -19.02 -10.74
C TRP A 92 -3.66 -19.08 -10.36
N SER A 93 -3.22 -18.21 -9.45
CA SER A 93 -1.84 -18.16 -8.98
C SER A 93 -1.44 -19.43 -8.24
N ASP A 94 -2.33 -20.01 -7.44
CA ASP A 94 -2.10 -21.30 -6.79
C ASP A 94 -2.05 -22.45 -7.79
N ALA A 95 -2.95 -22.47 -8.77
CA ALA A 95 -2.94 -23.49 -9.82
C ALA A 95 -1.67 -23.42 -10.70
N THR A 96 -1.18 -22.22 -10.99
CA THR A 96 -0.06 -21.99 -11.92
C THR A 96 1.30 -22.14 -11.24
N PHE A 97 1.47 -21.53 -10.06
CA PHE A 97 2.77 -21.44 -9.39
C PHE A 97 2.90 -22.38 -8.19
N GLY A 98 1.80 -22.97 -7.72
CA GLY A 98 1.79 -23.86 -6.56
C GLY A 98 2.14 -23.15 -5.24
N GLY A 99 2.69 -23.93 -4.30
CA GLY A 99 2.98 -23.50 -2.92
C GLY A 99 4.21 -22.61 -2.74
N VAL A 100 4.42 -21.62 -3.61
CA VAL A 100 5.52 -20.65 -3.47
C VAL A 100 5.24 -19.62 -2.37
N GLY A 101 6.32 -19.10 -1.76
CA GLY A 101 6.26 -18.07 -0.73
C GLY A 101 6.18 -16.64 -1.30
N PRO A 102 6.10 -15.62 -0.42
CA PRO A 102 5.85 -14.23 -0.82
C PRO A 102 7.04 -13.53 -1.51
N VAL A 103 8.25 -14.10 -1.43
CA VAL A 103 9.48 -13.45 -1.93
C VAL A 103 9.49 -13.31 -3.45
N GLY A 104 8.95 -14.29 -4.18
CA GLY A 104 8.88 -14.25 -5.65
C GLY A 104 8.05 -13.06 -6.14
N PRO A 105 6.77 -12.98 -5.74
CA PRO A 105 5.91 -11.84 -6.08
C PRO A 105 6.49 -10.48 -5.66
N LEU A 106 7.14 -10.37 -4.51
CA LEU A 106 7.79 -9.11 -4.08
C LEU A 106 8.97 -8.71 -4.96
N LYS A 107 9.78 -9.68 -5.43
CA LYS A 107 10.86 -9.39 -6.39
C LYS A 107 10.29 -8.98 -7.74
N HIS A 108 9.19 -9.60 -8.17
CA HIS A 108 8.51 -9.23 -9.39
C HIS A 108 7.92 -7.82 -9.28
N LEU A 109 7.27 -7.49 -8.17
CA LEU A 109 6.70 -6.16 -7.90
C LEU A 109 7.72 -5.04 -8.07
N SER A 110 9.00 -5.28 -7.74
CA SER A 110 10.06 -4.28 -7.94
C SER A 110 10.34 -3.97 -9.42
N LYS A 111 10.07 -4.90 -10.34
CA LYS A 111 10.20 -4.71 -11.79
C LYS A 111 9.00 -3.95 -12.34
N GLU A 112 7.80 -4.41 -12.00
CA GLU A 112 6.54 -3.75 -12.41
C GLU A 112 6.48 -2.29 -11.90
N ALA A 113 7.03 -2.01 -10.72
CA ALA A 113 7.15 -0.64 -10.23
C ALA A 113 8.06 0.26 -11.10
N LEU A 114 9.07 -0.31 -11.77
CA LEU A 114 9.92 0.42 -12.70
C LEU A 114 9.23 0.60 -14.06
N GLU A 115 8.47 -0.39 -14.51
CA GLU A 115 7.68 -0.35 -15.74
C GLU A 115 6.56 0.69 -15.60
N ALA A 116 5.77 0.66 -14.51
CA ALA A 116 4.79 1.68 -14.16
C ALA A 116 5.39 3.09 -14.01
N ALA A 117 6.63 3.21 -13.53
CA ALA A 117 7.31 4.51 -13.43
C ALA A 117 7.74 5.06 -14.80
N ALA A 118 8.01 4.19 -15.78
CA ALA A 118 8.34 4.57 -17.15
C ALA A 118 7.09 4.92 -17.96
N GLU A 119 5.97 4.22 -17.72
CA GLU A 119 4.70 4.39 -18.42
C GLU A 119 3.53 4.59 -17.44
N PRO A 120 3.49 5.72 -16.71
CA PRO A 120 2.51 5.94 -15.64
C PRO A 120 1.05 6.00 -16.13
N ASP A 121 0.84 6.26 -17.42
CA ASP A 121 -0.47 6.25 -18.07
C ASP A 121 -0.93 4.83 -18.48
N ASP A 122 -0.06 3.82 -18.43
CA ASP A 122 -0.45 2.43 -18.68
C ASP A 122 -1.00 1.77 -17.42
N LEU A 123 -2.30 1.44 -17.47
CA LEU A 123 -3.02 0.87 -16.34
C LEU A 123 -2.73 -0.61 -16.10
N SER A 124 -2.22 -1.34 -17.11
CA SER A 124 -1.81 -2.74 -16.91
C SER A 124 -0.71 -2.83 -15.86
N GLU A 125 0.28 -1.95 -15.92
CA GLU A 125 1.41 -1.91 -14.99
C GLU A 125 0.95 -1.68 -13.53
N TRP A 126 -0.06 -0.81 -13.35
CA TRP A 126 -0.68 -0.62 -12.04
C TRP A 126 -1.46 -1.86 -11.57
N ALA A 127 -2.13 -2.57 -12.48
CA ALA A 127 -2.84 -3.80 -12.17
C ALA A 127 -1.87 -4.93 -11.77
N ASP A 128 -0.74 -5.06 -12.47
CA ASP A 128 0.30 -6.04 -12.14
C ASP A 128 0.88 -5.80 -10.75
N MET A 129 1.15 -4.53 -10.40
CA MET A 129 1.55 -4.19 -9.02
C MET A 129 0.52 -4.64 -7.98
N GLN A 130 -0.78 -4.47 -8.26
CA GLN A 130 -1.86 -4.86 -7.33
C GLN A 130 -1.96 -6.38 -7.17
N PHE A 131 -1.89 -7.13 -8.27
CA PHE A 131 -1.91 -8.58 -8.25
C PHE A 131 -0.73 -9.15 -7.47
N LEU A 132 0.48 -8.65 -7.73
CA LEU A 132 1.70 -9.09 -7.05
C LEU A 132 1.69 -8.75 -5.56
N LEU A 133 1.15 -7.58 -5.18
CA LEU A 133 1.02 -7.20 -3.78
C LEU A 133 0.01 -8.10 -3.04
N TRP A 134 -1.16 -8.36 -3.62
CA TRP A 134 -2.12 -9.30 -3.02
C TRP A 134 -1.56 -10.71 -2.91
N ASP A 135 -0.83 -11.17 -3.93
CA ASP A 135 -0.20 -12.49 -3.92
C ASP A 135 0.86 -12.62 -2.82
N ALA A 136 1.71 -11.60 -2.67
CA ALA A 136 2.68 -11.54 -1.60
C ALA A 136 2.01 -11.54 -0.22
N GLN A 137 0.97 -10.72 -0.02
CA GLN A 137 0.25 -10.63 1.26
C GLN A 137 -0.40 -11.95 1.65
N ARG A 138 -1.16 -12.58 0.73
CA ARG A 138 -1.84 -13.85 1.01
C ARG A 138 -0.83 -14.96 1.30
N ARG A 139 0.26 -15.06 0.53
CA ARG A 139 1.32 -16.07 0.72
C ARG A 139 2.10 -15.84 2.01
N ALA A 140 2.10 -14.63 2.55
CA ALA A 140 2.66 -14.31 3.86
C ALA A 140 1.66 -14.49 5.03
N GLY A 141 0.42 -14.90 4.77
CA GLY A 141 -0.62 -15.02 5.81
C GLY A 141 -1.05 -13.67 6.41
N ILE A 142 -0.89 -12.58 5.64
CA ILE A 142 -1.28 -11.23 6.04
C ILE A 142 -2.73 -11.01 5.62
N SER A 143 -3.62 -10.84 6.59
CA SER A 143 -5.03 -10.52 6.34
C SER A 143 -5.22 -9.02 6.16
N ASP A 144 -6.34 -8.64 5.51
CA ASP A 144 -6.75 -7.24 5.33
C ASP A 144 -6.80 -6.48 6.68
N GLY A 145 -7.29 -7.12 7.75
CA GLY A 145 -7.29 -6.53 9.09
C GLY A 145 -5.88 -6.29 9.65
N LYS A 146 -4.94 -7.23 9.45
CA LYS A 146 -3.55 -7.10 9.92
C LYS A 146 -2.82 -5.97 9.19
N ILE A 147 -2.91 -5.93 7.86
CA ILE A 147 -2.24 -4.88 7.08
C ILE A 147 -2.86 -3.51 7.34
N THR A 148 -4.19 -3.43 7.50
CA THR A 148 -4.88 -2.17 7.82
C THR A 148 -4.41 -1.61 9.16
N ALA A 149 -4.33 -2.44 10.20
CA ALA A 149 -3.79 -2.01 11.50
C ALA A 149 -2.34 -1.52 11.38
N ALA A 150 -1.49 -2.26 10.66
CA ALA A 150 -0.10 -1.87 10.41
C ALA A 150 0.01 -0.54 9.63
N MET A 151 -0.87 -0.31 8.64
CA MET A 151 -0.94 0.94 7.88
C MET A 151 -1.33 2.12 8.78
N VAL A 152 -2.32 1.95 9.67
CA VAL A 152 -2.74 2.98 10.64
C VAL A 152 -1.57 3.39 11.53
N ASP A 153 -0.87 2.42 12.11
CA ASP A 153 0.26 2.73 13.00
C ASP A 153 1.45 3.32 12.23
N LYS A 154 1.74 2.79 11.04
CA LYS A 154 2.80 3.34 10.18
C LYS A 154 2.51 4.78 9.76
N LEU A 155 1.25 5.11 9.48
CA LEU A 155 0.83 6.47 9.11
C LEU A 155 1.06 7.45 10.26
N LYS A 156 0.76 7.08 11.52
CA LYS A 156 1.05 7.91 12.70
C LYS A 156 2.55 8.23 12.79
N VAL A 157 3.40 7.22 12.65
CA VAL A 157 4.87 7.39 12.65
C VAL A 157 5.32 8.28 11.49
N ASN A 158 4.78 8.09 10.28
CA ASN A 158 5.19 8.87 9.11
C ASN A 158 4.82 10.36 9.23
N LYS A 159 3.67 10.68 9.84
CA LYS A 159 3.23 12.06 10.10
C LYS A 159 4.11 12.82 11.11
N GLN A 160 4.85 12.11 11.94
CA GLN A 160 5.75 12.69 12.94
C GLN A 160 7.19 12.89 12.43
N ARG A 161 7.48 12.48 11.19
CA ARG A 161 8.83 12.58 10.61
C ARG A 161 9.04 13.93 9.92
N GLU A 162 10.29 14.33 9.88
CA GLU A 162 10.75 15.40 9.00
C GLU A 162 11.06 14.85 7.60
N TRP A 163 10.64 15.60 6.60
CA TRP A 163 10.76 15.25 5.19
C TRP A 163 11.45 16.40 4.44
N PRO A 164 12.38 16.11 3.53
CA PRO A 164 13.00 17.13 2.70
C PRO A 164 11.98 17.72 1.70
N GLU A 165 12.38 18.78 0.99
CA GLU A 165 11.54 19.44 -0.01
C GLU A 165 11.08 18.52 -1.15
N PRO A 166 9.86 18.70 -1.67
CA PRO A 166 9.55 18.80 -3.08
C PRO A 166 10.53 18.35 -4.18
N LYS A 167 10.60 17.08 -4.64
CA LYS A 167 11.21 16.83 -5.98
C LYS A 167 10.39 15.84 -6.79
N ASP A 168 9.98 16.29 -7.96
CA ASP A 168 9.19 15.48 -8.90
C ASP A 168 10.04 14.35 -9.49
N GLY A 169 9.42 13.20 -9.72
CA GLY A 169 10.05 11.98 -10.25
C GLY A 169 11.04 11.28 -9.32
N GLU A 170 11.24 11.75 -8.08
CA GLU A 170 12.31 11.26 -7.19
C GLU A 170 11.78 10.72 -5.86
N PRO A 171 12.31 9.60 -5.36
CA PRO A 171 11.92 9.08 -4.05
C PRO A 171 12.27 10.06 -2.94
N ARG A 172 11.30 10.32 -2.04
CA ARG A 172 11.54 11.10 -0.83
C ARG A 172 11.84 10.22 0.36
N LEU A 173 13.00 10.40 0.97
CA LEU A 173 13.40 9.71 2.19
C LEU A 173 13.28 10.65 3.39
N HIS A 174 12.80 10.11 4.52
CA HIS A 174 12.75 10.83 5.79
C HIS A 174 14.15 11.18 6.28
N ILE A 175 14.28 12.33 6.93
CA ILE A 175 15.53 12.75 7.57
C ILE A 175 15.73 11.88 8.81
N LYS A 176 16.89 11.21 8.90
CA LYS A 176 17.31 10.54 10.13
C LYS A 176 18.05 11.57 10.97
N GLU A 177 17.65 11.78 12.23
CA GLU A 177 18.49 12.51 13.17
C GLU A 177 19.87 11.86 13.17
N GLN A 178 20.91 12.61 12.81
CA GLN A 178 22.26 12.14 13.06
C GLN A 178 22.41 12.00 14.58
N PRO A 179 22.94 10.87 15.09
CA PRO A 179 23.35 10.83 16.48
C PRO A 179 24.30 12.00 16.70
N ALA A 180 24.13 12.74 17.80
CA ALA A 180 25.08 13.79 18.19
C ALA A 180 26.50 13.24 18.02
N PRO A 181 27.46 14.03 17.49
CA PRO A 181 28.84 13.58 17.39
C PRO A 181 29.23 13.09 18.78
N VAL A 182 29.51 11.80 18.91
CA VAL A 182 30.16 11.28 20.11
C VAL A 182 31.53 11.91 20.05
N VAL A 183 31.65 13.11 20.64
CA VAL A 183 32.95 13.70 20.97
C VAL A 183 33.59 12.66 21.87
N PRO A 184 34.65 11.95 21.44
CA PRO A 184 35.36 11.10 22.36
C PRO A 184 35.81 12.01 23.51
N GLU A 185 35.43 11.70 24.75
CA GLU A 185 36.03 12.34 25.91
C GLU A 185 37.55 12.34 25.69
N GLU A 186 38.15 13.54 25.80
CA GLU A 186 39.54 13.78 25.44
C GLU A 186 40.41 12.57 25.80
N MET A 187 41.01 11.94 24.79
CA MET A 187 41.98 10.88 25.07
C MET A 187 43.02 11.44 26.05
N PRO A 188 43.26 10.79 27.20
CA PRO A 188 44.22 11.29 28.16
C PRO A 188 45.58 11.48 27.48
N LYS A 189 46.11 12.70 27.58
CA LYS A 189 47.41 13.08 27.00
C LYS A 189 48.48 12.10 27.49
N GLY A 190 48.87 11.18 26.62
CA GLY A 190 49.84 10.12 26.93
C GLY A 190 49.54 8.77 26.27
N LEU A 191 48.27 8.48 25.94
CA LEU A 191 47.88 7.18 25.38
C LEU A 191 48.33 6.98 23.92
N ALA A 192 48.37 8.07 23.13
CA ALA A 192 48.81 8.03 21.74
C ALA A 192 50.29 7.62 21.59
N GLY A 193 51.15 7.99 22.56
CA GLY A 193 52.56 7.59 22.57
C GLY A 193 52.77 6.11 22.94
N GLN A 194 51.92 5.57 23.82
CA GLN A 194 52.01 4.17 24.24
C GLN A 194 51.58 3.20 23.12
N ILE A 195 50.57 3.57 22.32
CA ILE A 195 50.08 2.74 21.20
C ILE A 195 51.12 2.65 20.08
N VAL A 196 51.83 3.74 19.76
CA VAL A 196 52.89 3.74 18.74
C VAL A 196 54.09 2.89 19.19
N SER A 197 54.45 2.92 20.48
CA SER A 197 55.55 2.12 21.01
C SER A 197 55.24 0.60 21.08
N LEU A 198 53.97 0.23 21.26
CA LEU A 198 53.49 -1.16 21.21
C LEU A 198 53.45 -1.72 19.78
N LEU A 199 53.12 -0.88 18.79
CA LEU A 199 53.13 -1.28 17.37
C LEU A 199 54.54 -1.36 16.79
N ALA A 200 55.47 -0.52 17.24
CA ALA A 200 56.86 -0.55 16.79
C ALA A 200 57.63 -1.82 17.26
N HIS A 201 57.33 -2.35 18.45
CA HIS A 201 57.95 -3.59 18.93
C HIS A 201 57.45 -4.85 18.19
N ASN A 202 56.21 -4.85 17.67
CA ASN A 202 55.64 -6.02 16.98
C ASN A 202 56.00 -6.13 15.49
N ILE A 203 56.67 -5.13 14.91
CA ILE A 203 57.10 -5.14 13.50
C ILE A 203 58.59 -5.53 13.37
N GLY A 204 59.38 -5.46 14.46
CA GLY A 204 60.80 -5.79 14.47
C GLY A 204 61.15 -7.28 14.43
N ASP A 205 60.28 -8.17 14.93
CA ASP A 205 60.63 -9.60 15.14
C ASP A 205 60.17 -10.55 14.02
N LYS A 206 59.60 -10.04 12.91
CA LYS A 206 59.15 -10.90 11.79
C LYS A 206 60.04 -10.88 10.54
N PHE A 207 61.22 -10.27 10.58
CA PHE A 207 62.15 -10.25 9.44
C PHE A 207 63.58 -10.75 9.71
N LEU A 208 63.86 -11.38 10.87
CA LEU A 208 65.16 -12.02 11.14
C LEU A 208 65.06 -13.37 11.87
N ALA A 209 64.22 -14.28 11.38
CA ALA A 209 64.40 -15.70 11.64
C ALA A 209 64.19 -16.47 10.33
N GLN A 210 65.20 -17.27 10.01
CA GLN A 210 65.40 -18.08 8.80
C GLN A 210 64.27 -19.05 8.50
#